data_AF-A0AB37RMC9-F1
#
_entry.id   AF-A0AB37RMC9-F1
#
_cell.length_a   1.000
_cell.length_b   1.000
_cell.length_c   1.000
_cell.angle_alpha   90.00
_cell.angle_beta   90.00
_cell.angle_gamma   90.00
#
_symmetry.space_group_name_H-M   'P 1'
#
loop_
_entity.id
_entity.type
_entity.pdbx_description
1 polymer ?
#
loop_
_entity_poly.entity_id
_entity_poly.type
_entity_poly.pdbx_seq_one_letter_code
_entity_poly.pdbx_strand_id
1 'polypeptide(L)'
;MKKSRQIYLALTWLVLIISPFPLIIILNRGLIDTPGHLLAYDLGVVAYVWWLMIVLMSTRPHWLTQQIGMPALYAIHGALGVMALIAATIHRFTSFSMFPLIKQTGNIAWYLEIFLLAYAALFLSGWLVDRLRNLNRPRIHSFFSISNSWQILAIKTT
;
A
#
# COMPACT_ATOMS: atom_id res chain seq x y z
N MET A 1 8.84 -20.50 8.64
CA MET A 1 7.46 -20.07 9.00
C MET A 1 6.64 -21.31 9.34
N LYS A 2 5.75 -21.27 10.35
CA LYS A 2 4.86 -22.42 10.67
C LYS A 2 3.92 -22.69 9.48
N LYS A 3 3.75 -23.96 9.09
CA LYS A 3 2.95 -24.41 7.93
C LYS A 3 1.53 -23.83 7.93
N SER A 4 0.88 -23.72 9.08
CA SER A 4 -0.46 -23.13 9.22
C SER A 4 -0.54 -21.68 8.75
N ARG A 5 0.46 -20.85 9.08
CA ARG A 5 0.51 -19.44 8.67
C ARG A 5 0.61 -19.29 7.15
N GLN A 6 1.35 -20.17 6.47
CA GLN A 6 1.46 -20.17 5.01
C GLN A 6 0.11 -20.49 4.35
N ILE A 7 -0.67 -21.41 4.94
CA ILE A 7 -2.02 -21.72 4.46
C ILE A 7 -2.93 -20.50 4.58
N TYR A 8 -2.94 -19.81 5.73
CA TYR A 8 -3.76 -18.59 5.88
C TYR A 8 -3.37 -17.46 4.93
N LEU A 9 -2.09 -17.31 4.62
CA LEU A 9 -1.62 -16.37 3.61
C LEU A 9 -2.14 -16.73 2.21
N ALA A 10 -2.04 -18.00 1.82
CA ALA A 10 -2.57 -18.48 0.55
C ALA A 10 -4.10 -18.29 0.46
N LEU A 11 -4.83 -18.61 1.53
CA LEU A 11 -6.27 -18.38 1.62
C LEU A 11 -6.64 -16.90 1.50
N THR A 12 -5.86 -16.01 2.12
CA THR A 12 -6.08 -14.56 2.01
C THR A 12 -5.96 -14.11 0.56
N TRP A 13 -4.90 -14.53 -0.14
CA TRP A 13 -4.72 -14.22 -1.56
C TRP A 13 -5.84 -14.81 -2.43
N LEU A 14 -6.25 -16.04 -2.17
CA LEU A 14 -7.33 -16.70 -2.90
C LEU A 14 -8.65 -15.93 -2.73
N VAL A 15 -8.98 -15.49 -1.52
CA VAL A 15 -10.17 -14.66 -1.27
C VAL A 15 -10.10 -13.34 -2.02
N LEU A 16 -8.93 -12.68 -2.05
CA LEU A 16 -8.73 -11.43 -2.79
C LEU A 16 -8.86 -11.60 -4.31
N ILE A 17 -8.45 -12.74 -4.86
CA ILE A 17 -8.57 -13.02 -6.30
C ILE A 17 -10.03 -13.37 -6.66
N ILE A 18 -10.74 -14.07 -5.78
CA ILE A 18 -12.12 -14.50 -6.05
C ILE A 18 -13.13 -13.36 -5.79
N SER A 19 -12.84 -12.43 -4.88
CA SER A 19 -13.80 -11.39 -4.48
C SER A 19 -14.39 -10.53 -5.60
N PRO A 20 -13.71 -10.25 -6.74
CA PRO A 20 -14.31 -9.47 -7.83
C PRO A 20 -15.32 -10.26 -8.68
N PHE A 21 -15.22 -11.59 -8.71
CA PHE A 21 -15.99 -12.44 -9.63
C PHE A 21 -17.52 -12.27 -9.53
N PRO A 22 -18.13 -12.18 -8.34
CA PRO A 22 -19.58 -11.97 -8.24
C PRO A 22 -20.04 -10.72 -9.00
N LEU A 23 -19.33 -9.60 -8.89
CA LEU A 23 -19.68 -8.36 -9.60
C LEU A 23 -19.41 -8.48 -11.11
N ILE A 24 -18.31 -9.12 -11.51
CA ILE A 24 -17.99 -9.40 -12.92
C ILE A 24 -19.11 -10.20 -13.58
N ILE A 25 -19.62 -11.24 -12.92
CA ILE A 25 -20.71 -12.08 -13.43
C ILE A 25 -21.99 -11.26 -13.61
N ILE A 26 -22.33 -10.42 -12.63
CA ILE A 26 -23.53 -9.57 -12.70
C ILE A 26 -23.40 -8.56 -13.86
N LEU A 27 -22.23 -7.91 -13.99
CA LEU A 27 -21.97 -6.94 -15.04
C LEU A 27 -22.07 -7.57 -16.44
N ASN A 28 -21.36 -8.68 -16.68
CA ASN A 28 -21.34 -9.35 -17.99
C ASN A 28 -22.69 -9.97 -18.39
N ARG A 29 -23.58 -10.23 -17.44
CA ARG A 29 -24.95 -10.67 -17.74
C ARG A 29 -25.91 -9.50 -18.04
N GLY A 30 -25.66 -8.33 -17.45
CA GLY A 30 -26.53 -7.17 -17.55
C GLY A 30 -26.15 -6.18 -18.66
N LEU A 31 -24.89 -6.18 -19.08
CA LEU A 31 -24.36 -5.24 -20.08
C LEU A 31 -24.06 -5.97 -21.38
N ILE A 32 -24.72 -5.55 -22.47
CA ILE A 32 -24.46 -6.05 -23.82
C ILE A 32 -23.47 -5.09 -24.49
N ASP A 33 -22.22 -5.53 -24.65
CA ASP A 33 -21.16 -4.79 -25.34
C ASP A 33 -20.19 -5.80 -26.00
N THR A 34 -19.21 -5.30 -26.74
CA THR A 34 -18.15 -6.13 -27.33
C THR A 34 -17.26 -6.75 -26.25
N PRO A 35 -16.67 -7.96 -26.48
CA PRO A 35 -15.80 -8.59 -25.49
C PRO A 35 -14.62 -7.73 -25.04
N GLY A 36 -14.07 -6.88 -25.92
CA GLY A 36 -12.99 -5.97 -25.59
C GLY A 36 -13.40 -4.88 -24.59
N HIS A 37 -14.59 -4.29 -24.77
CA HIS A 37 -15.13 -3.33 -23.81
C HIS A 37 -15.53 -4.00 -22.50
N LEU A 38 -16.13 -5.20 -22.55
CA LEU A 38 -16.47 -5.97 -21.35
C LEU A 38 -15.22 -6.25 -20.50
N LEU A 39 -14.12 -6.70 -21.12
CA LEU A 39 -12.85 -6.89 -20.41
C LEU A 39 -12.33 -5.58 -19.80
N ALA A 40 -12.46 -4.46 -20.51
CA ALA A 40 -12.08 -3.16 -19.98
C ALA A 40 -12.91 -2.81 -18.72
N TYR A 41 -14.21 -3.05 -18.73
CA TYR A 41 -15.07 -2.81 -17.56
C TYR A 41 -14.77 -3.80 -16.41
N ASP A 42 -14.48 -5.06 -16.71
CA ASP A 42 -14.11 -6.07 -15.71
C ASP A 42 -12.85 -5.68 -14.94
N LEU A 43 -11.85 -5.11 -15.63
CA LEU A 43 -10.65 -4.56 -14.96
C LEU A 43 -10.99 -3.40 -14.02
N GLY A 44 -11.99 -2.59 -14.37
CA GLY A 44 -12.53 -1.55 -13.50
C GLY A 44 -13.20 -2.14 -12.25
N VAL A 45 -13.99 -3.21 -12.41
CA VAL A 45 -14.60 -3.94 -11.28
C VAL A 45 -13.54 -4.56 -10.39
N VAL A 46 -12.50 -5.18 -10.95
CA VAL A 46 -11.37 -5.73 -10.19
C VAL A 46 -10.70 -4.64 -9.36
N ALA A 47 -10.36 -3.50 -9.98
CA ALA A 47 -9.75 -2.38 -9.27
C ALA A 47 -10.63 -1.86 -8.13
N TYR A 48 -11.92 -1.66 -8.39
CA TYR A 48 -12.88 -1.18 -7.40
C TYR A 48 -12.98 -2.13 -6.20
N VAL A 49 -13.16 -3.43 -6.45
CA VAL A 49 -13.27 -4.43 -5.36
C VAL A 49 -11.97 -4.52 -4.59
N TRP A 50 -10.81 -4.50 -5.25
CA TRP A 50 -9.52 -4.49 -4.55
C TRP A 50 -9.32 -3.25 -3.69
N TRP A 51 -9.74 -2.06 -4.13
CA TRP A 51 -9.73 -0.87 -3.26
C TRP A 51 -10.61 -1.04 -2.02
N LEU A 52 -11.80 -1.63 -2.15
CA LEU A 52 -12.63 -1.95 -0.97
C LEU A 52 -11.92 -2.94 -0.03
N MET A 53 -11.26 -3.96 -0.57
CA MET A 53 -10.50 -4.92 0.25
C MET A 53 -9.30 -4.25 0.94
N ILE A 54 -8.61 -3.33 0.27
CA ILE A 54 -7.51 -2.54 0.84
C ILE A 54 -8.02 -1.67 2.00
N VAL A 55 -9.16 -0.99 1.82
CA VAL A 55 -9.83 -0.20 2.88
C VAL A 55 -10.22 -1.10 4.05
N LEU A 56 -10.80 -2.27 3.78
CA LEU A 56 -11.13 -3.26 4.82
C LEU A 56 -9.88 -3.72 5.58
N MET A 57 -8.79 -4.01 4.88
CA MET A 57 -7.53 -4.43 5.50
C MET A 57 -6.89 -3.32 6.35
N SER A 58 -7.10 -2.05 5.98
CA SER A 58 -6.65 -0.89 6.77
C SER A 58 -7.29 -0.82 8.16
N THR A 59 -8.46 -1.45 8.37
CA THR A 59 -9.07 -1.53 9.71
C THR A 59 -8.38 -2.55 10.63
N ARG A 60 -7.41 -3.31 10.10
CA ARG A 60 -6.62 -4.33 10.81
C ARG A 60 -7.52 -5.34 11.54
N PRO A 61 -8.37 -6.08 10.80
CA PRO A 61 -9.28 -7.03 11.42
C PRO A 61 -8.52 -8.03 12.30
N HIS A 62 -8.97 -8.16 13.55
CA HIS A 62 -8.24 -8.92 14.57
C HIS A 62 -8.06 -10.40 14.18
N TRP A 63 -9.11 -10.99 13.62
CA TRP A 63 -9.09 -12.38 13.13
C TRP A 63 -8.08 -12.62 12.01
N LEU A 64 -7.78 -11.61 11.17
CA LEU A 64 -6.81 -11.75 10.08
C LEU A 64 -5.38 -11.51 10.59
N THR A 65 -5.20 -10.45 11.38
CA THR A 65 -3.89 -10.07 11.93
C THR A 65 -3.31 -11.14 12.84
N GLN A 66 -4.14 -11.85 13.60
CA GLN A 66 -3.70 -13.00 14.41
C GLN A 66 -3.19 -14.18 13.56
N GLN A 67 -3.76 -14.42 12.38
CA GLN A 67 -3.44 -15.61 11.56
C GLN A 67 -2.21 -15.39 10.66
N ILE A 68 -2.15 -14.25 9.97
CA ILE A 68 -1.09 -13.96 8.99
C ILE A 68 0.01 -13.04 9.54
N GLY A 69 -0.26 -12.32 10.63
CA GLY A 69 0.64 -11.34 11.24
C GLY A 69 0.63 -9.98 10.54
N MET A 70 0.92 -8.94 11.33
CA MET A 70 0.95 -7.54 10.87
C MET A 70 1.88 -7.28 9.67
N PRO A 71 3.13 -7.80 9.62
CA PRO A 71 4.02 -7.52 8.50
C PRO A 71 3.47 -8.01 7.16
N ALA A 72 2.83 -9.18 7.16
CA ALA A 72 2.27 -9.76 5.94
C ALA A 72 0.99 -9.02 5.51
N LEU A 73 0.16 -8.58 6.46
CA LEU A 73 -1.01 -7.76 6.15
C LEU A 73 -0.62 -6.49 5.38
N TYR A 74 0.41 -5.78 5.83
CA TYR A 74 0.89 -4.58 5.14
C TYR A 74 1.51 -4.88 3.77
N ALA A 75 2.24 -6.00 3.64
CA ALA A 75 2.78 -6.42 2.35
C ALA A 75 1.67 -6.71 1.33
N ILE A 76 0.61 -7.41 1.75
CA ILE A 76 -0.56 -7.69 0.89
C ILE A 76 -1.28 -6.39 0.56
N HIS A 77 -1.54 -5.52 1.54
CA HIS A 77 -2.19 -4.22 1.32
C HIS A 77 -1.44 -3.38 0.27
N GLY A 78 -0.12 -3.25 0.41
CA GLY A 78 0.71 -2.49 -0.54
C GLY A 78 0.74 -3.13 -1.94
N ALA A 79 0.94 -4.45 -2.01
CA ALA A 79 0.95 -5.16 -3.30
C ALA A 79 -0.40 -5.08 -4.01
N LEU A 80 -1.50 -5.25 -3.27
CA LEU A 80 -2.85 -5.18 -3.80
C LEU A 80 -3.17 -3.76 -4.30
N GLY A 81 -2.69 -2.71 -3.61
CA GLY A 81 -2.85 -1.32 -4.07
C GLY A 81 -2.17 -1.06 -5.41
N VAL A 82 -0.92 -1.54 -5.57
CA VAL A 82 -0.22 -1.45 -6.86
C VAL A 82 -0.98 -2.20 -7.96
N MET A 83 -1.44 -3.42 -7.69
CA MET A 83 -2.18 -4.21 -8.68
C MET A 83 -3.54 -3.58 -9.03
N ALA A 84 -4.24 -3.02 -8.04
CA ALA A 84 -5.49 -2.28 -8.26
C ALA A 84 -5.26 -1.03 -9.12
N LEU A 85 -4.19 -0.28 -8.87
CA LEU A 85 -3.83 0.87 -9.70
C LEU A 85 -3.49 0.47 -11.14
N ILE A 86 -2.78 -0.64 -11.36
CA ILE A 86 -2.51 -1.16 -12.71
C ILE A 86 -3.83 -1.50 -13.42
N ALA A 87 -4.72 -2.26 -12.78
CA ALA A 87 -6.01 -2.61 -13.35
C ALA A 87 -6.86 -1.36 -13.65
N ALA A 88 -6.91 -0.40 -12.73
CA ALA A 88 -7.60 0.89 -12.92
C ALA A 88 -7.01 1.70 -14.08
N THR A 89 -5.70 1.66 -14.24
CA THR A 89 -5.00 2.37 -15.33
C THR A 89 -5.36 1.77 -16.68
N ILE A 90 -5.32 0.44 -16.81
CA ILE A 90 -5.74 -0.24 -18.05
C ILE A 90 -7.21 0.09 -18.34
N HIS A 91 -8.09 -0.11 -17.35
CA HIS A 91 -9.51 0.25 -17.45
C HIS A 91 -9.72 1.69 -17.93
N ARG A 92 -9.03 2.67 -17.34
CA ARG A 92 -9.16 4.08 -17.71
C ARG A 92 -8.81 4.37 -19.17
N PHE A 93 -7.79 3.70 -19.71
CA PHE A 93 -7.32 3.95 -21.07
C PHE A 93 -8.04 3.12 -22.14
N THR A 94 -8.68 2.00 -21.76
CA THR A 94 -9.37 1.11 -22.71
C THR A 94 -10.89 1.18 -22.63
N SER A 95 -11.46 1.75 -21.56
CA SER A 95 -12.91 1.86 -21.40
C SER A 95 -13.48 3.15 -21.99
N PHE A 96 -14.74 3.06 -22.41
CA PHE A 96 -15.59 4.20 -22.76
C PHE A 96 -16.58 4.45 -21.62
N SER A 97 -16.86 5.72 -21.30
CA SER A 97 -17.82 6.08 -20.25
C SER A 97 -19.00 6.84 -20.83
N MET A 98 -20.20 6.32 -20.61
CA MET A 98 -21.44 6.89 -21.15
C MET A 98 -21.93 8.11 -20.35
N PHE A 99 -21.60 8.19 -19.05
CA PHE A 99 -22.05 9.26 -18.16
C PHE A 99 -20.86 10.11 -17.65
N PRO A 100 -20.91 11.45 -17.77
CA PRO A 100 -19.81 12.32 -17.35
C PRO A 100 -19.42 12.17 -15.88
N LEU A 101 -20.40 11.93 -15.00
CA LEU A 101 -20.17 11.80 -13.56
C LEU A 101 -19.33 10.56 -13.24
N ILE A 102 -19.61 9.42 -13.88
CA ILE A 102 -18.85 8.17 -13.71
C ILE A 102 -17.39 8.37 -14.13
N LYS A 103 -17.18 9.04 -15.26
CA LYS A 103 -15.84 9.39 -15.74
C LYS A 103 -15.09 10.30 -14.77
N GLN A 104 -15.76 11.31 -14.22
CA GLN A 104 -15.15 12.26 -13.29
C GLN A 104 -14.77 11.59 -11.97
N THR A 105 -15.68 10.83 -11.35
CA THR A 105 -15.38 10.15 -10.08
C THR A 105 -14.29 9.09 -10.25
N GLY A 106 -14.28 8.35 -11.37
CA GLY A 106 -13.20 7.44 -11.71
C GLY A 106 -11.85 8.14 -11.89
N ASN A 107 -11.81 9.29 -12.57
CA ASN A 107 -10.58 10.08 -12.71
C ASN A 107 -10.07 10.59 -11.36
N ILE A 108 -10.96 11.10 -10.49
CA ILE A 108 -10.58 11.57 -9.15
C ILE A 108 -9.96 10.43 -8.36
N ALA A 109 -10.61 9.26 -8.32
CA ALA A 109 -10.09 8.08 -7.63
C ALA A 109 -8.70 7.67 -8.16
N TRP A 110 -8.52 7.67 -9.48
CA TRP A 110 -7.24 7.33 -10.11
C TRP A 110 -6.12 8.32 -9.75
N TYR A 111 -6.38 9.63 -9.77
CA TYR A 111 -5.40 10.64 -9.37
C TYR A 111 -5.07 10.57 -7.88
N LEU A 112 -6.06 10.35 -7.02
CA LEU A 112 -5.86 10.17 -5.59
C LEU A 112 -5.00 8.94 -5.29
N GLU A 113 -5.24 7.83 -5.98
CA GLU A 113 -4.45 6.61 -5.79
C GLU A 113 -2.99 6.81 -6.20
N ILE A 114 -2.73 7.45 -7.35
CA ILE A 114 -1.37 7.80 -7.77
C ILE A 114 -0.69 8.68 -6.72
N PHE A 115 -1.41 9.70 -6.24
CA PHE A 115 -0.89 10.59 -5.20
C PHE A 115 -0.58 9.84 -3.91
N LEU A 116 -1.49 8.97 -3.44
CA LEU A 116 -1.31 8.19 -2.22
C LEU A 116 -0.16 7.19 -2.33
N LEU A 117 0.01 6.54 -3.49
CA LEU A 117 1.11 5.62 -3.73
C LEU A 117 2.46 6.35 -3.77
N ALA A 118 2.52 7.50 -4.47
CA ALA A 118 3.71 8.35 -4.48
C ALA A 118 4.04 8.88 -3.08
N TYR A 119 3.03 9.34 -2.35
CA TYR A 119 3.15 9.78 -0.96
C TYR A 119 3.68 8.64 -0.08
N ALA A 120 3.09 7.45 -0.16
CA ALA A 120 3.53 6.27 0.56
C ALA A 120 5.00 5.93 0.25
N ALA A 121 5.39 5.88 -1.03
CA ALA A 121 6.77 5.60 -1.43
C ALA A 121 7.77 6.63 -0.89
N LEU A 122 7.43 7.93 -0.91
CA LEU A 122 8.31 8.98 -0.41
C LEU A 122 8.51 8.94 1.10
N PHE A 123 7.44 8.73 1.87
CA PHE A 123 7.49 8.77 3.34
C PHE A 123 7.90 7.43 3.97
N LEU A 124 7.48 6.29 3.41
CA LEU A 124 7.78 4.97 3.97
C LEU A 124 9.12 4.39 3.51
N SER A 125 9.75 4.93 2.47
CA SER A 125 11.10 4.51 2.06
C SER A 125 12.22 4.99 2.99
N GLY A 126 11.90 5.85 3.98
CA GLY A 126 12.89 6.50 4.85
C GLY A 126 13.67 7.62 4.17
N TRP A 127 13.59 7.77 2.84
CA TRP A 127 14.39 8.73 2.06
C TRP A 127 14.25 10.17 2.56
N LEU A 128 13.01 10.63 2.77
CA LEU A 128 12.77 11.99 3.25
C LEU A 128 13.16 12.15 4.73
N VAL A 129 12.85 11.15 5.55
CA VAL A 129 13.12 11.14 7.00
C VAL A 129 14.62 11.19 7.27
N ASP A 130 15.39 10.37 6.56
CA ASP A 130 16.85 10.29 6.69
C ASP A 130 17.53 11.58 6.22
N ARG A 131 17.01 12.21 5.17
CA ARG A 131 17.55 13.46 4.64
C ARG A 131 17.31 14.64 5.58
N LEU A 132 16.11 14.75 6.16
CA LEU A 132 15.80 15.78 7.17
C LEU A 132 16.58 15.57 8.48
N ARG A 133 16.76 14.31 8.91
CA ARG A 133 17.58 13.98 10.09
C ARG A 133 19.05 14.38 9.92
N ASN A 134 19.61 14.25 8.72
CA ASN A 134 20.98 14.66 8.43
C ASN A 134 21.17 16.19 8.42
N LEU A 135 20.13 16.96 8.07
CA LEU A 135 20.18 18.43 8.13
C LEU A 135 20.16 18.96 9.56
N ASN A 136 19.40 18.31 10.46
CA ASN A 136 19.26 18.70 11.86
C ASN A 136 20.24 17.98 12.80
N ARG A 137 21.34 17.40 12.30
CA ARG A 137 22.39 16.83 13.17
C ARG A 137 23.21 17.97 13.79
N PRO A 138 23.07 18.30 15.09
CA PRO A 138 24.05 19.16 15.72
C PRO A 138 25.41 18.45 15.66
N ARG A 139 26.41 19.14 15.12
CA ARG A 139 27.80 18.67 15.02
C ARG A 139 28.44 18.65 16.41
N ILE A 140 27.94 17.80 17.32
CA ILE A 140 28.51 17.65 18.66
C ILE A 140 29.64 16.62 18.59
N HIS A 141 30.74 16.97 17.92
CA HIS A 141 31.94 16.13 17.90
C HIS A 141 33.22 16.88 18.29
N SER A 142 33.12 18.11 18.81
CA SER A 142 34.27 18.87 19.32
C SER A 142 34.22 19.23 20.81
N PHE A 143 33.14 18.92 21.54
CA PHE A 143 33.01 19.35 22.94
C PHE A 143 33.39 18.30 24.00
N PHE A 144 33.56 17.02 23.62
CA PHE A 144 33.82 15.92 24.57
C PHE A 144 35.30 15.54 24.71
N SER A 145 36.23 16.37 24.22
CA SER A 145 37.68 16.12 24.35
C SER A 145 38.36 16.89 25.50
N ILE A 146 37.65 17.80 26.20
CA ILE A 146 38.27 18.71 27.19
C ILE A 146 37.97 18.28 28.65
N SER A 147 37.01 17.38 28.90
CA SER A 147 36.66 16.98 30.28
C SER A 147 37.53 15.86 30.88
N ASN A 148 38.35 15.17 30.08
CA ASN A 148 39.14 14.01 30.56
C ASN A 148 40.54 14.38 31.09
N SER A 149 40.97 15.63 31.00
CA SER A 149 42.29 16.05 31.49
C SER A 149 42.36 16.22 33.02
N TRP A 150 41.22 16.45 33.68
CA TRP A 150 41.17 16.75 35.13
C TRP A 150 41.06 15.50 36.01
N GLN A 151 40.66 14.35 35.45
CA GLN A 151 40.52 13.11 36.23
C GLN A 151 41.84 12.35 36.42
N ILE A 152 42.87 12.62 35.61
CA ILE A 152 44.16 11.91 35.69
C ILE A 152 45.05 12.50 36.79
N LEU A 153 44.86 13.77 37.19
CA LEU A 153 45.65 14.39 38.26
C LEU A 153 45.25 13.94 39.68
N ALA A 154 44.03 13.44 39.89
CA ALA A 154 43.52 13.12 41.23
C ALA A 154 43.98 11.74 41.75
N ILE A 155 44.51 10.86 40.90
CA ILE A 155 44.84 9.46 41.25
C ILE A 155 46.30 9.30 41.73
N LYS A 156 47.12 10.36 41.70
CA LYS A 156 48.54 10.29 42.07
C LYS A 156 48.91 10.79 43.47
N THR A 157 47.95 11.08 44.35
CA THR A 157 48.23 11.69 45.67
C THR A 157 47.64 10.98 46.90
N THR A 158 47.28 9.71 46.80
CA THR A 158 46.93 8.86 47.94
C THR A 158 47.63 7.53 47.85
#